data_AF-A0A354CWK1-F1
#
_entry.id   AF-A0A354CWK1-F1
#
_cell.length_a   1.000
_cell.length_b   1.000
_cell.length_c   1.000
_cell.angle_alpha   90.00
_cell.angle_beta   90.00
_cell.angle_gamma   90.00
#
_symmetry.space_group_name_H-M   'P 1'
#
loop_
_entity.id
_entity.type
_entity.pdbx_description
1 polymer ?
#
loop_
_entity_poly.entity_id
_entity_poly.type
_entity_poly.pdbx_seq_one_letter_code
_entity_poly.pdbx_strand_id
1 'polypeptide(L)'
;MWRTKTRSLASKSSTPASASPSRISIACNSSLINKVAVCFGTIKYSMSLPAQIPSHLSQRAIPLDHLGVKEVAWTRKDALEIVRTLEQTRVAILGGDVLQKQRDLFAHNYDNWHCDRQEQESWSAYAVRSRRETQTYLNAYPDPRDDSIAFVLVFGSESAS
;
A
#
# COMPACT_ATOMS: atom_id res chain seq x y z
N MET A 1 18.78 28.54 -65.71
CA MET A 1 17.68 29.53 -65.58
C MET A 1 16.37 28.74 -65.56
N TRP A 2 15.47 29.02 -64.61
CA TRP A 2 14.08 28.52 -64.46
C TRP A 2 13.82 27.20 -63.66
N ARG A 3 13.43 27.45 -62.39
CA ARG A 3 12.41 26.83 -61.51
C ARG A 3 12.27 25.29 -61.45
N THR A 4 12.28 24.78 -60.23
CA THR A 4 11.03 24.25 -59.61
C THR A 4 11.00 24.51 -58.11
N LYS A 5 9.84 24.94 -57.66
CA LYS A 5 9.47 25.37 -56.32
C LYS A 5 8.80 24.17 -55.64
N THR A 6 9.43 23.55 -54.66
CA THR A 6 8.76 22.54 -53.83
C THR A 6 8.04 23.22 -52.67
N ARG A 7 6.73 22.99 -52.65
CA ARG A 7 5.75 23.42 -51.67
C ARG A 7 5.80 22.42 -50.52
N SER A 8 6.31 22.82 -49.35
CA SER A 8 6.19 22.00 -48.15
C SER A 8 4.83 22.26 -47.50
N LEU A 9 4.04 21.20 -47.40
CA LEU A 9 2.77 21.14 -46.68
C LEU A 9 3.04 20.92 -45.19
N ALA A 10 2.22 21.57 -44.38
CA ALA A 10 2.26 21.55 -42.93
C ALA A 10 2.09 20.14 -42.34
N SER A 11 2.83 19.87 -41.27
CA SER A 11 2.36 19.03 -40.17
C SER A 11 2.60 19.78 -38.86
N LYS A 12 1.50 20.29 -38.29
CA LYS A 12 1.45 20.80 -36.92
C LYS A 12 1.77 19.66 -35.97
N SER A 13 2.93 19.69 -35.32
CA SER A 13 3.21 18.85 -34.16
C SER A 13 2.62 19.53 -32.93
N SER A 14 1.39 19.18 -32.58
CA SER A 14 0.80 19.48 -31.29
C SER A 14 1.39 18.53 -30.25
N THR A 15 2.36 19.04 -29.48
CA THR A 15 2.86 18.41 -28.25
C THR A 15 1.77 18.50 -27.18
N PRO A 16 1.31 17.41 -26.55
CA PRO A 16 0.52 17.52 -25.33
C PRO A 16 1.44 17.93 -24.18
N ALA A 17 1.05 19.00 -23.50
CA ALA A 17 1.70 19.52 -22.31
C ALA A 17 1.85 18.42 -21.25
N SER A 18 3.07 18.24 -20.73
CA SER A 18 3.31 17.45 -19.53
C SER A 18 2.72 18.20 -18.34
N ALA A 19 1.53 17.80 -17.91
CA ALA A 19 0.97 18.26 -16.65
C ALA A 19 1.72 17.56 -15.52
N SER A 20 2.65 18.29 -14.91
CA SER A 20 3.29 17.94 -13.64
C SER A 20 2.23 18.03 -12.54
N PRO A 21 1.98 16.98 -11.73
CA PRO A 21 1.05 17.10 -10.62
C PRO A 21 1.64 18.01 -9.56
N SER A 22 0.89 19.07 -9.26
CA SER A 22 1.20 20.11 -8.28
C SER A 22 1.67 19.52 -6.95
N ARG A 23 2.82 19.99 -6.47
CA ARG A 23 3.29 19.83 -5.10
C ARG A 23 2.20 20.28 -4.13
N ILE A 24 1.57 19.35 -3.45
CA ILE A 24 0.94 19.62 -2.16
C ILE A 24 2.03 19.34 -1.12
N SER A 25 2.74 20.40 -0.72
CA SER A 25 3.57 20.37 0.49
C SER A 25 2.64 20.31 1.69
N ILE A 26 2.41 19.12 2.25
CA ILE A 26 1.92 19.01 3.62
C ILE A 26 3.15 19.04 4.52
N ALA A 27 3.36 20.19 5.14
CA ALA A 27 4.26 20.31 6.28
C ALA A 27 3.75 19.37 7.37
N CYS A 28 4.55 18.35 7.71
CA CYS A 28 4.31 17.54 8.90
C CYS A 28 4.53 18.43 10.13
N ASN A 29 3.44 18.95 10.68
CA ASN A 29 3.46 19.53 12.02
C ASN A 29 3.01 18.44 13.00
N SER A 30 3.99 17.88 13.69
CA SER A 30 3.82 16.90 14.75
C SER A 30 3.14 17.53 15.97
N SER A 31 1.82 17.47 16.05
CA SER A 31 1.04 17.49 17.30
C SER A 31 -0.45 17.38 16.97
N LEU A 32 -1.18 16.57 17.75
CA LEU A 32 -2.65 16.45 17.80
C LEU A 32 -3.31 15.40 16.89
N ILE A 33 -3.14 14.11 17.21
CA ILE A 33 -4.22 13.14 16.98
C ILE A 33 -5.16 13.22 18.18
N ASN A 34 -6.05 14.22 18.18
CA ASN A 34 -7.23 14.24 19.05
C ASN A 34 -8.46 14.52 18.18
N LYS A 35 -9.25 13.47 17.99
CA LYS A 35 -10.68 13.46 17.67
C LYS A 35 -11.16 14.48 16.61
N VAL A 36 -11.15 14.06 15.36
CA VAL A 36 -12.20 14.46 14.40
C VAL A 36 -12.80 13.18 13.85
N ALA A 37 -14.04 12.89 14.27
CA ALA A 37 -14.87 11.87 13.67
C ALA A 37 -15.45 12.44 12.38
N VAL A 38 -15.01 11.93 11.24
CA VAL A 38 -15.70 12.12 9.96
C VAL A 38 -16.46 10.83 9.67
N CYS A 39 -17.77 10.92 9.56
CA CYS A 39 -18.67 9.79 9.35
C CYS A 39 -18.55 9.23 7.93
N PHE A 40 -17.66 8.24 7.75
CA PHE A 40 -17.77 7.16 6.76
C PHE A 40 -17.38 5.87 7.49
N GLY A 41 -18.06 4.76 7.19
CA GLY A 41 -18.11 3.50 7.97
C GLY A 41 -16.93 3.21 8.90
N THR A 42 -17.21 2.98 10.18
CA THR A 42 -16.22 2.81 11.25
C THR A 42 -15.40 1.52 11.13
N ILE A 43 -14.41 1.53 10.24
CA ILE A 43 -13.32 0.55 10.26
C ILE A 43 -12.45 0.87 11.47
N LYS A 44 -12.51 0.04 12.51
CA LYS A 44 -11.58 0.12 13.63
C LYS A 44 -10.23 -0.44 13.18
N TYR A 45 -9.23 0.43 13.06
CA TYR A 45 -7.84 0.04 12.96
C TYR A 45 -7.40 -0.57 14.29
N SER A 46 -6.89 -1.80 14.26
CA SER A 46 -6.26 -2.43 15.41
C SER A 46 -4.76 -2.13 15.36
N MET A 47 -4.23 -1.49 16.40
CA MET A 47 -2.79 -1.30 16.60
C MET A 47 -2.08 -2.60 17.05
N SER A 48 -2.81 -3.71 17.22
CA SER A 48 -2.27 -5.03 17.50
C SER A 48 -2.49 -5.98 16.32
N LEU A 49 -1.51 -6.87 16.11
CA LEU A 49 -1.58 -7.92 15.11
C LEU A 49 -2.82 -8.81 15.34
N PRO A 50 -3.53 -9.22 14.27
CA PRO A 50 -4.60 -10.19 14.39
C PRO A 50 -4.15 -11.46 15.10
N ALA A 51 -4.95 -11.96 16.04
CA ALA A 51 -4.66 -13.19 16.79
C ALA A 51 -4.58 -14.44 15.89
N GLN A 52 -5.08 -14.34 14.66
CA GLN A 52 -5.03 -15.39 13.64
C GLN A 52 -3.65 -15.54 12.99
N ILE A 53 -2.75 -14.56 13.16
CA ILE A 53 -1.38 -14.65 12.66
C ILE A 53 -0.60 -15.63 13.55
N PRO A 54 -0.05 -16.72 12.99
CA PRO A 54 0.77 -17.67 13.74
C PRO A 54 1.97 -17.01 14.43
N SER A 55 2.35 -17.52 15.60
CA SER A 55 3.45 -16.96 16.41
C SER A 55 4.78 -16.88 15.68
N HIS A 56 5.10 -17.85 14.80
CA HIS A 56 6.35 -17.83 14.02
C HIS A 56 6.38 -16.73 12.96
N LEU A 57 5.24 -16.23 12.50
CA LEU A 57 5.16 -15.07 11.61
C LEU A 57 5.27 -13.76 12.38
N SER A 58 4.70 -13.69 13.57
CA SER A 58 4.87 -12.56 14.48
C SER A 58 6.32 -12.42 14.95
N GLN A 59 7.02 -13.53 15.21
CA GLN A 59 8.44 -13.53 15.61
C GLN A 59 9.39 -13.14 14.48
N ARG A 60 8.97 -13.30 13.21
CA ARG A 60 9.75 -12.91 12.02
C ARG A 60 9.42 -11.50 11.54
N ALA A 61 8.52 -10.80 12.23
CA ALA A 61 8.19 -9.43 11.91
C ALA A 61 9.40 -8.52 12.13
N ILE A 62 9.63 -7.60 11.20
CA ILE A 62 10.69 -6.61 11.24
C ILE A 62 10.14 -5.38 11.97
N PRO A 63 10.60 -5.05 13.19
CA PRO A 63 10.14 -3.88 13.91
C PRO A 63 10.59 -2.60 13.21
N LEU A 64 9.72 -1.59 13.20
CA LEU A 64 9.99 -0.28 12.59
C LEU A 64 10.18 0.83 13.64
N ASP A 65 10.56 0.46 14.87
CA ASP A 65 10.74 1.39 15.99
C ASP A 65 11.75 2.52 15.65
N HIS A 66 12.74 2.26 14.79
CA HIS A 66 13.71 3.27 14.34
C HIS A 66 13.09 4.38 13.48
N LEU A 67 11.89 4.17 12.94
CA LEU A 67 11.10 5.20 12.24
C LEU A 67 10.15 5.96 13.19
N GLY A 68 10.16 5.64 14.49
CA GLY A 68 9.29 6.27 15.48
C GLY A 68 7.84 5.76 15.46
N VAL A 69 7.58 4.64 14.78
CA VAL A 69 6.26 3.99 14.68
C VAL A 69 6.29 2.63 15.37
N LYS A 70 5.12 2.16 15.84
CA LYS A 70 4.97 0.82 16.46
C LYS A 70 4.56 -0.27 15.47
N GLU A 71 4.81 -0.01 14.19
CA GLU A 71 4.44 -0.91 13.11
C GLU A 71 5.53 -1.96 12.90
N VAL A 72 5.16 -3.01 12.17
CA VAL A 72 6.07 -4.06 11.77
C VAL A 72 5.89 -4.36 10.29
N ALA A 73 6.96 -4.83 9.67
CA ALA A 73 6.97 -5.26 8.27
C ALA A 73 7.33 -6.73 8.15
N TRP A 74 7.09 -7.30 6.97
CA TRP A 74 7.46 -8.67 6.64
C TRP A 74 8.15 -8.74 5.28
N THR A 75 9.01 -9.74 5.12
CA THR A 75 9.48 -10.14 3.79
C THR A 75 8.29 -10.55 2.92
N ARG A 76 8.45 -10.52 1.58
CA ARG A 76 7.40 -11.03 0.67
C ARG A 76 6.92 -12.43 1.07
N LYS A 77 7.85 -13.33 1.36
CA LYS A 77 7.55 -14.73 1.68
C LYS A 77 6.61 -14.81 2.89
N ASP A 78 6.92 -14.04 3.92
CA ASP A 78 6.17 -14.06 5.17
C ASP A 78 4.84 -13.32 5.03
N ALA A 79 4.81 -12.21 4.29
CA ALA A 79 3.57 -11.51 3.95
C ALA A 79 2.60 -12.41 3.18
N LEU A 80 3.08 -13.15 2.16
CA LEU A 80 2.26 -14.11 1.42
C LEU A 80 1.77 -15.27 2.31
N GLU A 81 2.60 -15.72 3.25
CA GLU A 81 2.20 -16.72 4.23
C GLU A 81 1.11 -16.20 5.16
N ILE A 82 1.22 -14.95 5.63
CA ILE A 82 0.16 -14.28 6.40
C ILE A 82 -1.14 -14.26 5.60
N VAL A 83 -1.13 -13.83 4.33
CA VAL A 83 -2.36 -13.83 3.50
C VAL A 83 -3.01 -15.21 3.48
N ARG A 84 -2.22 -16.28 3.31
CA ARG A 84 -2.71 -17.66 3.33
C ARG A 84 -3.32 -18.05 4.67
N THR A 85 -2.67 -17.73 5.79
CA THR A 85 -3.18 -18.06 7.13
C THR A 85 -4.52 -17.40 7.42
N LEU A 86 -4.80 -16.27 6.75
CA LEU A 86 -6.04 -15.55 6.92
C LEU A 86 -7.17 -16.09 6.05
N GLU A 87 -6.97 -16.98 5.08
CA GLU A 87 -7.95 -17.43 4.05
C GLU A 87 -9.35 -17.80 4.58
N GLN A 88 -9.43 -18.40 5.76
CA GLN A 88 -10.70 -18.82 6.36
C GLN A 88 -11.18 -17.92 7.50
N THR A 89 -10.60 -16.72 7.62
CA THR A 89 -10.92 -15.75 8.66
C THR A 89 -11.73 -14.58 8.11
N ARG A 90 -12.28 -13.77 9.02
CA ARG A 90 -12.91 -12.47 8.69
C ARG A 90 -11.94 -11.30 8.74
N VAL A 91 -10.63 -11.55 8.87
CA VAL A 91 -9.63 -10.48 8.87
C VAL A 91 -9.44 -9.97 7.45
N ALA A 92 -9.67 -8.67 7.26
CA ALA A 92 -9.40 -7.99 5.99
C ALA A 92 -7.96 -7.43 5.99
N ILE A 93 -7.38 -7.24 4.80
CA ILE A 93 -6.12 -6.51 4.62
C ILE A 93 -6.45 -5.23 3.86
N LEU A 94 -6.55 -4.12 4.58
CA LEU A 94 -6.99 -2.83 4.05
C LEU A 94 -5.99 -2.25 3.05
N GLY A 95 -4.72 -2.65 3.14
CA GLY A 95 -3.64 -2.12 2.32
C GLY A 95 -2.28 -2.40 2.94
N GLY A 96 -1.30 -1.60 2.57
CA GLY A 96 0.04 -1.69 3.12
C GLY A 96 1.01 -0.71 2.48
N ASP A 97 2.16 -0.58 3.13
CA ASP A 97 3.29 0.21 2.66
C ASP A 97 4.44 -0.69 2.25
N VAL A 98 5.23 -0.23 1.30
CA VAL A 98 6.47 -0.87 0.91
C VAL A 98 7.64 -0.13 1.54
N LEU A 99 8.58 -0.92 2.05
CA LEU A 99 9.84 -0.45 2.57
C LEU A 99 10.97 -0.99 1.73
N GLN A 100 11.96 -0.13 1.51
CA GLN A 100 13.21 -0.51 0.89
C GLN A 100 14.33 -0.41 1.92
N LYS A 101 15.19 -1.42 1.94
CA LYS A 101 16.38 -1.45 2.77
C LYS A 101 17.39 -0.44 2.22
N GLN A 102 17.70 0.57 3.03
CA GLN A 102 18.74 1.55 2.76
C GLN A 102 19.90 1.27 3.73
N ARG A 103 21.00 0.71 3.20
CA ARG A 103 22.10 0.13 3.99
C ARG A 103 21.58 -1.03 4.85
N ASP A 104 21.41 -0.81 6.15
CA ASP A 104 21.02 -1.84 7.12
C ASP A 104 19.60 -1.65 7.66
N LEU A 105 18.94 -0.53 7.37
CA LEU A 105 17.62 -0.19 7.91
C LEU A 105 16.58 -0.06 6.80
N PHE A 106 15.35 -0.46 7.08
CA PHE A 106 14.22 -0.25 6.19
C PHE A 106 13.72 1.19 6.29
N ALA A 107 13.41 1.79 5.16
CA ALA A 107 12.76 3.09 5.06
C ALA A 107 11.60 3.02 4.06
N HIS A 108 10.57 3.84 4.27
CA HIS A 108 9.48 3.96 3.31
C HIS A 108 10.04 4.41 1.96
N ASN A 109 9.67 3.69 0.90
CA ASN A 109 9.92 4.14 -0.47
C ASN A 109 8.72 4.89 -1.08
N TYR A 110 7.66 5.09 -0.26
CA TYR A 110 6.40 5.73 -0.60
C TYR A 110 5.50 4.97 -1.58
N ASP A 111 5.89 3.77 -1.99
CA ASP A 111 4.97 2.85 -2.65
C ASP A 111 4.02 2.25 -1.60
N ASN A 112 2.74 2.20 -1.94
CA ASN A 112 1.71 1.61 -1.10
C ASN A 112 0.59 1.04 -1.97
N TRP A 113 -0.33 0.34 -1.33
CA TRP A 113 -1.60 -0.06 -1.93
C TRP A 113 -2.71 0.06 -0.89
N HIS A 114 -3.93 0.20 -1.40
CA HIS A 114 -5.13 0.25 -0.58
C HIS A 114 -6.27 -0.51 -1.28
N CYS A 115 -7.15 -1.10 -0.48
CA CYS A 115 -8.34 -1.79 -0.93
C CYS A 115 -9.53 -1.27 -0.13
N ASP A 116 -10.30 -0.33 -0.69
CA ASP A 116 -11.51 0.20 -0.06
C ASP A 116 -12.66 -0.81 -0.07
N ARG A 117 -13.49 -0.82 0.99
CA ARG A 117 -14.74 -1.60 1.00
C ARG A 117 -15.77 -0.92 0.11
N GLN A 118 -16.42 -1.69 -0.76
CA GLN A 118 -17.49 -1.16 -1.61
C GLN A 118 -18.79 -0.97 -0.81
N GLU A 119 -19.63 -0.02 -1.20
CA GLU A 119 -20.83 0.38 -0.43
C GLU A 119 -21.78 -0.78 -0.09
N GLN A 120 -21.94 -1.74 -1.01
CA GLN A 120 -22.85 -2.89 -0.86
C GLN A 120 -22.11 -4.20 -0.59
N GLU A 121 -20.81 -4.15 -0.35
CA GLU A 121 -20.00 -5.34 -0.10
C GLU A 121 -20.10 -5.76 1.37
N SER A 122 -20.54 -6.99 1.59
CA SER A 122 -20.50 -7.59 2.93
C SER A 122 -19.06 -7.64 3.46
N TRP A 123 -18.89 -7.55 4.79
CA TRP A 123 -17.56 -7.61 5.39
C TRP A 123 -16.78 -8.88 4.99
N SER A 124 -17.45 -10.03 4.96
CA SER A 124 -16.83 -11.30 4.55
C SER A 124 -16.35 -11.27 3.10
N ALA A 125 -17.17 -10.72 2.18
CA ALA A 125 -16.77 -10.56 0.78
C ALA A 125 -15.57 -9.61 0.64
N TYR A 126 -15.59 -8.49 1.37
CA TYR A 126 -14.49 -7.54 1.44
C TYR A 126 -13.20 -8.15 1.97
N ALA A 127 -13.28 -8.92 3.06
CA ALA A 127 -12.12 -9.62 3.61
C ALA A 127 -11.52 -10.56 2.56
N VAL A 128 -12.33 -11.33 1.84
CA VAL A 128 -11.85 -12.21 0.75
C VAL A 128 -11.19 -11.42 -0.37
N ARG A 129 -11.84 -10.37 -0.88
CA ARG A 129 -11.33 -9.57 -2.00
C ARG A 129 -10.03 -8.86 -1.63
N SER A 130 -9.98 -8.22 -0.46
CA SER A 130 -8.81 -7.46 0.01
C SER A 130 -7.56 -8.34 0.19
N ARG A 131 -7.72 -9.58 0.66
CA ARG A 131 -6.64 -10.58 0.70
C ARG A 131 -6.16 -10.97 -0.71
N ARG A 132 -7.08 -11.14 -1.67
CA ARG A 132 -6.74 -11.44 -3.06
C ARG A 132 -5.99 -10.28 -3.73
N GLU A 133 -6.41 -9.04 -3.49
CA GLU A 133 -5.73 -7.85 -4.00
C GLU A 133 -4.33 -7.70 -3.38
N THR A 134 -4.21 -7.92 -2.07
CA THR A 134 -2.89 -7.96 -1.39
C THR A 134 -1.99 -9.02 -1.99
N GLN A 135 -2.47 -10.26 -2.17
CA GLN A 135 -1.71 -11.33 -2.80
C GLN A 135 -1.25 -10.96 -4.22
N THR A 136 -2.13 -10.31 -4.98
CA THR A 136 -1.83 -9.84 -6.34
C THR A 136 -0.73 -8.79 -6.33
N TYR A 137 -0.82 -7.80 -5.44
CA TYR A 137 0.20 -6.77 -5.29
C TYR A 137 1.56 -7.35 -4.88
N LEU A 138 1.58 -8.18 -3.82
CA LEU A 138 2.81 -8.81 -3.31
C LEU A 138 3.55 -9.62 -4.39
N ASN A 139 2.80 -10.34 -5.24
CA ASN A 139 3.36 -11.13 -6.34
C ASN A 139 3.85 -10.28 -7.51
N ALA A 140 3.19 -9.15 -7.78
CA ALA A 140 3.51 -8.28 -8.91
C ALA A 140 4.63 -7.28 -8.60
N TYR A 141 4.85 -6.95 -7.32
CA TYR A 141 5.84 -5.94 -6.93
C TYR A 141 7.26 -6.35 -7.39
N PRO A 142 8.12 -5.44 -7.89
CA PRO A 142 9.51 -5.78 -8.20
C PRO A 142 10.31 -5.99 -6.91
N ASP A 143 10.82 -7.20 -6.69
CA ASP A 143 11.63 -7.55 -5.51
C ASP A 143 12.81 -8.41 -5.99
N PRO A 144 14.06 -7.95 -5.82
CA PRO A 144 15.24 -8.65 -6.30
C PRO A 144 15.49 -10.00 -5.61
N ARG A 145 14.68 -10.39 -4.61
CA ARG A 145 14.86 -11.57 -3.75
C ARG A 145 16.18 -11.54 -2.95
N ASP A 146 16.64 -10.33 -2.63
CA ASP A 146 17.83 -10.05 -1.83
C ASP A 146 17.46 -9.49 -0.44
N ASP A 147 16.20 -9.68 -0.02
CA ASP A 147 15.63 -9.15 1.21
C ASP A 147 15.71 -7.62 1.34
N SER A 148 15.86 -6.91 0.20
CA SER A 148 15.86 -5.44 0.18
C SER A 148 14.46 -4.82 0.26
N ILE A 149 13.40 -5.62 0.14
CA ILE A 149 12.01 -5.16 0.19
C ILE A 149 11.25 -5.81 1.35
N ALA A 150 10.50 -5.01 2.09
CA ALA A 150 9.58 -5.46 3.12
C ALA A 150 8.22 -4.75 3.00
N PHE A 151 7.18 -5.36 3.55
CA PHE A 151 5.80 -4.92 3.43
C PHE A 151 5.17 -4.74 4.81
N VAL A 152 4.61 -3.57 5.08
CA VAL A 152 3.66 -3.37 6.17
C VAL A 152 2.30 -3.83 5.69
N LEU A 153 1.57 -4.57 6.51
CA LEU A 153 0.19 -5.00 6.22
C LEU A 153 -0.76 -4.31 7.19
N VAL A 154 -1.75 -3.61 6.65
CA VAL A 154 -2.78 -2.92 7.43
C VAL A 154 -3.99 -3.82 7.56
N PHE A 155 -4.31 -4.25 8.79
CA PHE A 155 -5.40 -5.19 9.03
C PHE A 155 -6.70 -4.49 9.45
N GLY A 156 -7.83 -5.06 9.03
CA GLY A 156 -9.16 -4.67 9.45
C GLY A 156 -9.93 -5.83 10.08
N SER A 157 -10.77 -5.52 11.05
CA SER A 157 -11.72 -6.45 11.67
C SER A 157 -13.15 -5.91 11.64
N GLU A 158 -14.13 -6.81 11.59
CA GLU A 158 -15.54 -6.44 11.69
C GLU A 158 -15.80 -5.79 13.07
N SER A 159 -16.14 -4.51 13.08
CA SER A 159 -16.60 -3.85 14.30
C SER A 159 -17.96 -4.43 14.67
N ALA A 160 -18.07 -5.11 15.81
CA ALA A 160 -19.36 -5.39 16.42
C ALA A 160 -20.07 -4.04 16.61
N SER A 161 -21.17 -3.85 15.89
CA SER A 161 -22.03 -2.67 15.97
C SER A 161 -22.78 -2.67 17.30
#